data_AF-A0A5D2NBR1-F1
#
_entry.id   AF-A0A5D2NBR1-F1
#
_cell.length_a   1.000
_cell.length_b   1.000
_cell.length_c   1.000
_cell.angle_alpha   90.00
_cell.angle_beta   90.00
_cell.angle_gamma   90.00
#
_symmetry.space_group_name_H-M   'P 1'
#
loop_
_entity.id
_entity.type
_entity.pdbx_description
1 polymer ?
#
loop_
_entity_poly.entity_id
_entity_poly.type
_entity_poly.pdbx_seq_one_letter_code
_entity_poly.pdbx_strand_id
1 'polypeptide(L)'
;MPKSDAISEFKRLFLEKTGNSWEAWEKKQNFQKQPGRFFPLDIDYGVNKQVSEKKHTDADSQLPPPLLELVKMLFNVETYRAAMMEFEINMSEMPLGKLSKSNIQKGFEALTEIQNLLNSDASDSSLKESLIVDASNRFFTVIPFIHPHVIRDEDDFKAKVKMLEALQDIEIASRLVGFDVDNDDSLDEKYKKLHCDITPLPHDSEDFQLIEKYLLTTHAPTHTDWKLELEEVFSLEREGELDKFAPYREKLSNRMLLWHGSRLTNFVGILSQGLRIAPPEAPATGYMFGKGVYFADLVSKSAQYCFTDRKNPEGLMLLSEVALGEVYELTKAKYIEKLPKGKHSTKGLGKKVPKRSDFVKWKDDIIVPCGKPVPSSVKESELMYNEYIVYNTSQVKMQFLLKVRFHHKR
;
A
#
# COMPACT_ATOMS: atom_id res chain seq x y z
N MET A 1 -0.48 -27.08 -40.04
CA MET A 1 -1.91 -27.04 -39.68
C MET A 1 -2.49 -25.73 -40.20
N PRO A 2 -3.57 -25.75 -41.00
CA PRO A 2 -4.29 -24.55 -41.41
C PRO A 2 -4.75 -23.71 -40.21
N LYS A 3 -4.85 -22.39 -40.38
CA LYS A 3 -5.30 -21.47 -39.30
C LYS A 3 -6.69 -21.85 -38.76
N SER A 4 -7.60 -22.28 -39.63
CA SER A 4 -8.93 -22.77 -39.28
C SER A 4 -8.89 -23.96 -38.32
N ASP A 5 -8.00 -24.90 -38.60
CA ASP A 5 -7.89 -26.15 -37.86
C ASP A 5 -7.26 -25.88 -36.49
N ALA A 6 -6.27 -24.98 -36.43
CA ALA A 6 -5.67 -24.53 -35.18
C ALA A 6 -6.69 -23.82 -34.26
N ILE A 7 -7.53 -22.94 -34.82
CA ILE A 7 -8.59 -22.28 -34.05
C ILE A 7 -9.61 -23.30 -33.53
N SER A 8 -9.99 -24.27 -34.36
CA SER A 8 -10.97 -25.29 -33.98
C SER A 8 -10.43 -26.20 -32.87
N GLU A 9 -9.18 -26.63 -32.99
CA GLU A 9 -8.51 -27.46 -31.99
C GLU A 9 -8.28 -26.69 -30.68
N PHE A 10 -7.94 -25.40 -30.75
CA PHE A 10 -7.84 -24.54 -29.57
C PHE A 10 -9.17 -24.45 -28.82
N LYS A 11 -10.29 -24.17 -29.51
CA LYS A 11 -11.62 -24.09 -28.89
C LYS A 11 -12.03 -25.42 -28.29
N ARG A 12 -11.71 -26.55 -28.95
CA ARG A 12 -11.96 -27.90 -28.43
C ARG A 12 -11.21 -28.15 -27.13
N LEU A 13 -9.90 -27.88 -27.10
CA LEU A 13 -9.06 -28.04 -25.92
C LEU A 13 -9.49 -27.10 -24.78
N PHE A 14 -9.83 -25.85 -25.09
CA PHE A 14 -10.33 -24.89 -24.11
C PHE A 14 -11.62 -25.39 -23.45
N LEU A 15 -12.58 -25.89 -24.24
CA LEU A 15 -13.82 -26.48 -23.73
C LEU A 15 -13.54 -27.75 -22.92
N GLU A 16 -12.61 -28.60 -23.36
CA GLU A 16 -12.21 -29.80 -22.63
C GLU A 16 -11.65 -29.45 -21.25
N LYS A 17 -10.72 -28.48 -21.17
CA LYS A 17 -10.02 -28.13 -19.93
C LYS A 17 -10.85 -27.27 -18.97
N THR A 18 -11.69 -26.38 -19.48
CA THR A 18 -12.47 -25.43 -18.66
C THR A 18 -13.94 -25.81 -18.48
N GLY A 19 -14.48 -26.62 -19.40
CA GLY A 19 -15.92 -26.93 -19.46
C GLY A 19 -16.79 -25.79 -19.98
N ASN A 20 -16.20 -24.70 -20.50
CA ASN A 20 -16.90 -23.56 -21.07
C ASN A 20 -16.42 -23.30 -22.50
N SER A 21 -17.27 -22.69 -23.35
CA SER A 21 -16.84 -22.29 -24.69
C SER A 21 -15.86 -21.11 -24.63
N TRP A 22 -15.01 -20.99 -25.65
CA TRP A 22 -14.11 -19.85 -25.78
C TRP A 22 -14.88 -18.52 -25.89
N GLU A 23 -16.00 -18.51 -26.61
CA GLU A 23 -16.80 -17.31 -26.82
C GLU A 23 -17.44 -16.79 -25.52
N ALA A 24 -17.80 -17.70 -24.61
CA ALA A 24 -18.31 -17.34 -23.28
C ALA A 24 -17.25 -16.63 -22.44
N TRP A 25 -16.00 -17.13 -22.51
CA TRP A 25 -14.86 -16.50 -21.88
C TRP A 25 -14.52 -15.13 -22.50
N GLU A 26 -14.37 -15.08 -23.83
CA GLU A 26 -14.00 -13.88 -24.58
C GLU A 26 -15.01 -12.73 -24.40
N LYS A 27 -16.31 -13.05 -24.41
CA LYS A 27 -17.38 -12.05 -24.20
C LYS A 27 -17.66 -11.77 -22.72
N LYS A 28 -16.99 -12.47 -21.80
CA LYS A 28 -17.26 -12.44 -20.35
C LYS A 28 -18.75 -12.67 -20.04
N GLN A 29 -19.40 -13.58 -20.77
CA GLN A 29 -20.83 -13.88 -20.67
C GLN A 29 -21.03 -15.36 -20.36
N ASN A 30 -21.84 -15.67 -19.34
CA ASN A 30 -22.27 -17.02 -18.98
C ASN A 30 -21.12 -18.02 -18.70
N PHE A 31 -19.92 -17.55 -18.38
CA PHE A 31 -18.81 -18.41 -17.97
C PHE A 31 -19.00 -18.86 -16.51
N GLN A 32 -18.94 -20.18 -16.25
CA GLN A 32 -19.11 -20.74 -14.91
C GLN A 32 -18.00 -21.72 -14.59
N LYS A 33 -17.39 -21.59 -13.40
CA LYS A 33 -16.40 -22.55 -12.91
C LYS A 33 -17.04 -23.94 -12.82
N GLN A 34 -16.43 -24.91 -13.50
CA GLN A 34 -16.87 -26.31 -13.45
C GLN A 34 -16.08 -27.11 -12.39
N PRO A 35 -16.70 -28.04 -11.66
CA PRO A 35 -16.01 -28.92 -10.72
C PRO A 35 -14.86 -29.69 -11.39
N GLY A 36 -13.69 -29.73 -10.74
CA GLY A 36 -12.50 -30.47 -11.21
C GLY A 36 -11.84 -29.94 -12.50
N ARG A 37 -12.33 -28.84 -13.09
CA ARG A 37 -11.79 -28.24 -14.32
C ARG A 37 -10.98 -26.98 -14.07
N PHE A 38 -10.17 -26.56 -15.04
CA PHE A 38 -9.37 -25.34 -14.93
C PHE A 38 -10.24 -24.09 -14.95
N PHE A 39 -9.79 -23.05 -14.24
CA PHE A 39 -10.32 -21.70 -14.36
C PHE A 39 -9.30 -20.83 -15.08
N PRO A 40 -9.64 -20.24 -16.25
CA PRO A 40 -8.75 -19.32 -16.93
C PRO A 40 -8.59 -18.04 -16.11
N LEU A 41 -7.35 -17.57 -15.98
CA LEU A 41 -7.05 -16.28 -15.37
C LEU A 41 -6.99 -15.19 -16.43
N ASP A 42 -7.53 -14.03 -16.08
CA ASP A 42 -7.40 -12.84 -16.92
C ASP A 42 -5.96 -12.34 -16.76
N ILE A 43 -5.14 -12.61 -17.76
CA ILE A 43 -3.72 -12.27 -17.80
C ILE A 43 -3.60 -11.14 -18.83
N ASP A 44 -3.19 -9.95 -18.39
CA ASP A 44 -2.89 -8.86 -19.32
C ASP A 44 -1.56 -9.17 -20.00
N TYR A 45 -1.61 -9.56 -21.27
CA TYR A 45 -0.41 -9.98 -21.99
C TYR A 45 0.43 -8.83 -22.53
N GLY A 46 -0.02 -7.57 -22.43
CA GLY A 46 0.64 -6.43 -23.06
C GLY A 46 0.67 -6.58 -24.60
N VAL A 47 0.56 -5.48 -25.33
CA VAL A 47 0.71 -5.55 -26.80
C VAL A 47 2.20 -5.54 -27.10
N ASN A 48 2.76 -6.70 -27.46
CA ASN A 48 4.13 -6.85 -28.01
C ASN A 48 4.34 -5.85 -29.16
N LYS A 49 5.04 -4.74 -28.89
CA LYS A 49 5.54 -3.83 -29.91
C LYS A 49 7.05 -4.02 -30.00
N GLN A 50 7.51 -4.58 -31.12
CA GLN A 50 8.93 -4.61 -31.46
C GLN A 50 9.52 -3.19 -31.44
N VAL A 51 10.46 -2.89 -30.54
CA VAL A 51 11.34 -1.72 -30.67
C VAL A 51 12.76 -2.00 -30.14
N SER A 52 13.70 -1.30 -30.77
CA SER A 52 15.16 -1.28 -30.68
C SER A 52 15.77 -1.04 -29.29
N GLU A 53 16.88 -1.73 -29.02
CA GLU A 53 17.77 -1.52 -27.86
C GLU A 53 18.44 -0.12 -27.88
N LYS A 54 18.17 0.75 -26.90
CA LYS A 54 19.08 1.84 -26.52
C LYS A 54 19.49 1.68 -25.05
N LYS A 55 20.68 1.14 -24.84
CA LYS A 55 21.31 1.15 -23.51
C LYS A 55 21.57 2.60 -23.06
N HIS A 56 20.70 3.15 -22.24
CA HIS A 56 20.93 4.41 -21.54
C HIS A 56 21.90 4.18 -20.38
N THR A 57 22.89 5.07 -20.24
CA THR A 57 23.83 5.04 -19.11
C THR A 57 23.45 6.06 -18.05
N ASP A 58 23.68 5.75 -16.78
CA ASP A 58 23.41 6.65 -15.64
C ASP A 58 24.04 8.04 -15.81
N ALA A 59 25.13 8.14 -16.58
CA ALA A 59 25.87 9.37 -16.84
C ALA A 59 25.10 10.41 -17.67
N ASP A 60 23.99 10.03 -18.30
CA ASP A 60 23.18 10.92 -19.16
C ASP A 60 22.08 11.66 -18.37
N SER A 61 21.82 11.25 -17.13
CA SER A 61 20.70 11.79 -16.33
C SER A 61 20.98 13.22 -15.83
N GLN A 62 19.93 14.05 -15.82
CA GLN A 62 19.99 15.43 -15.30
C GLN A 62 19.52 15.53 -13.84
N LEU A 63 19.14 14.41 -13.22
CA LEU A 63 18.64 14.38 -11.85
C LEU A 63 19.77 14.61 -10.82
N PRO A 64 19.52 15.34 -9.72
CA PRO A 64 20.47 15.44 -8.62
C PRO A 64 20.83 14.05 -8.07
N PRO A 65 22.08 13.81 -7.60
CA PRO A 65 22.51 12.48 -7.17
C PRO A 65 21.61 11.79 -6.12
N PRO A 66 21.11 12.49 -5.06
CA PRO A 66 20.19 11.85 -4.11
C PRO A 66 18.87 11.42 -4.75
N LEU A 67 18.37 12.20 -5.71
CA LEU A 67 17.13 11.88 -6.44
C LEU A 67 17.37 10.73 -7.43
N LEU A 68 18.53 10.69 -8.09
CA LEU A 68 18.89 9.60 -8.99
C LEU A 68 18.89 8.25 -8.25
N GLU A 69 19.50 8.19 -7.07
CA GLU A 69 19.53 6.99 -6.25
C GLU A 69 18.13 6.61 -5.72
N LEU A 70 17.29 7.59 -5.37
CA LEU A 70 15.89 7.35 -5.03
C LEU A 70 15.12 6.73 -6.21
N VAL A 71 15.27 7.26 -7.43
CA VAL A 71 14.58 6.73 -8.61
C VAL A 71 15.06 5.32 -8.93
N LYS A 72 16.37 5.04 -8.84
CA LYS A 72 16.90 3.67 -8.97
C LYS A 72 16.28 2.72 -7.95
N MET A 73 16.16 3.16 -6.69
CA MET A 73 15.53 2.38 -5.63
C MET A 73 14.05 2.10 -5.92
N LEU A 74 13.29 3.12 -6.33
CA LEU A 74 11.86 3.00 -6.62
C LEU A 74 11.57 2.07 -7.81
N PHE A 75 12.42 2.06 -8.82
CA PHE A 75 12.21 1.29 -10.06
C PHE A 75 13.05 -0.01 -10.12
N ASN A 76 13.56 -0.49 -8.98
CA ASN A 76 14.34 -1.72 -8.90
C ASN A 76 13.43 -2.97 -9.00
N VAL A 77 13.51 -3.68 -10.12
CA VAL A 77 12.66 -4.85 -10.42
C VAL A 77 12.89 -6.00 -9.43
N GLU A 78 14.13 -6.22 -8.99
CA GLU A 78 14.47 -7.28 -8.03
C GLU A 78 13.77 -7.05 -6.68
N THR A 79 13.58 -5.80 -6.25
CA THR A 79 12.82 -5.48 -5.04
C THR A 79 11.36 -5.91 -5.15
N TYR A 80 10.73 -5.68 -6.31
CA TYR A 80 9.35 -6.13 -6.58
C TYR A 80 9.25 -7.66 -6.64
N ARG A 81 10.22 -8.33 -7.27
CA ARG A 81 10.27 -9.81 -7.29
C ARG A 81 10.43 -10.40 -5.89
N ALA A 82 11.32 -9.82 -5.08
CA ALA A 82 11.52 -10.24 -3.70
C ALA A 82 10.24 -10.10 -2.86
N ALA A 83 9.51 -9.00 -3.02
CA ALA A 83 8.23 -8.80 -2.33
C ALA A 83 7.17 -9.84 -2.76
N MET A 84 7.07 -10.17 -4.06
CA MET A 84 6.16 -11.23 -4.51
C MET A 84 6.53 -12.62 -3.96
N MET A 85 7.83 -12.91 -3.85
CA MET A 85 8.30 -14.16 -3.23
C MET A 85 7.99 -14.20 -1.73
N GLU A 86 8.15 -13.09 -1.01
CA GLU A 86 7.79 -12.97 0.42
C GLU A 86 6.31 -13.28 0.65
N PHE A 87 5.46 -12.85 -0.29
CA PHE A 87 4.03 -13.17 -0.29
C PHE A 87 3.69 -14.58 -0.80
N GLU A 88 4.69 -15.43 -1.07
CA GLU A 88 4.53 -16.79 -1.59
C GLU A 88 3.69 -16.85 -2.88
N ILE A 89 3.75 -15.79 -3.69
CA ILE A 89 3.05 -15.74 -4.98
C ILE A 89 3.83 -16.56 -6.01
N ASN A 90 3.09 -17.38 -6.75
CA ASN A 90 3.68 -18.15 -7.85
C ASN A 90 3.91 -17.24 -9.06
N MET A 91 5.12 -16.68 -9.15
CA MET A 91 5.52 -15.80 -10.27
C MET A 91 5.60 -16.49 -11.64
N SER A 92 5.59 -17.84 -11.70
CA SER A 92 5.52 -18.54 -12.98
C SER A 92 4.12 -18.49 -13.59
N GLU A 93 3.09 -18.47 -12.75
CA GLU A 93 1.68 -18.38 -13.14
C GLU A 93 1.18 -16.93 -13.16
N MET A 94 1.70 -16.09 -12.26
CA MET A 94 1.37 -14.67 -12.17
C MET A 94 2.65 -13.81 -12.14
N PRO A 95 3.30 -13.60 -13.30
CA PRO A 95 4.46 -12.72 -13.40
C PRO A 95 4.07 -11.24 -13.20
N LEU A 96 5.01 -10.42 -12.75
CA LEU A 96 4.84 -8.99 -12.44
C LEU A 96 4.13 -8.19 -13.55
N GLY A 97 4.53 -8.38 -14.80
CA GLY A 97 3.97 -7.66 -15.96
C GLY A 97 2.51 -8.01 -16.27
N LYS A 98 1.98 -9.10 -15.67
CA LYS A 98 0.66 -9.64 -16.01
C LYS A 98 -0.27 -9.74 -14.81
N LEU A 99 0.03 -8.98 -13.76
CA LEU A 99 -0.87 -8.76 -12.63
C LEU A 99 -2.16 -8.08 -13.12
N SER A 100 -3.29 -8.73 -12.95
CA SER A 100 -4.58 -8.19 -13.39
C SER A 100 -5.32 -7.54 -12.23
N LYS A 101 -5.67 -6.27 -12.40
CA LYS A 101 -6.59 -5.55 -11.50
C LYS A 101 -7.87 -6.34 -11.24
N SER A 102 -8.39 -7.05 -12.25
CA SER A 102 -9.60 -7.87 -12.09
C SER A 102 -9.39 -9.08 -11.17
N ASN A 103 -8.19 -9.68 -11.16
CA ASN A 103 -7.92 -10.83 -10.31
C ASN A 103 -7.74 -10.39 -8.85
N ILE A 104 -7.06 -9.26 -8.62
CA ILE A 104 -6.92 -8.64 -7.29
C ILE A 104 -8.30 -8.28 -6.72
N GLN A 105 -9.17 -7.71 -7.56
CA GLN A 105 -10.54 -7.38 -7.21
C GLN A 105 -11.36 -8.61 -6.77
N LYS A 106 -11.32 -9.69 -7.56
CA LYS A 106 -11.95 -10.97 -7.20
C LYS A 106 -11.33 -11.60 -5.94
N GLY A 107 -10.03 -11.39 -5.71
CA GLY A 107 -9.35 -11.78 -4.49
C GLY A 107 -9.94 -11.09 -3.26
N PHE A 108 -10.18 -9.77 -3.34
CA PHE A 108 -10.83 -9.02 -2.25
C PHE A 108 -12.26 -9.49 -1.99
N GLU A 109 -13.03 -9.78 -3.05
CA GLU A 109 -14.39 -10.33 -2.93
C GLU A 109 -14.39 -11.67 -2.19
N ALA A 110 -13.47 -12.58 -2.52
CA ALA A 110 -13.33 -13.86 -1.83
C ALA A 110 -12.94 -13.69 -0.36
N LEU A 111 -12.03 -12.76 -0.03
CA LEU A 111 -11.70 -12.44 1.36
C LEU A 111 -12.89 -11.82 2.12
N THR A 112 -13.65 -10.92 1.49
CA THR A 112 -14.86 -10.35 2.10
C THR A 112 -15.89 -11.42 2.43
N GLU A 113 -16.04 -12.44 1.57
CA GLU A 113 -16.89 -13.59 1.87
C GLU A 113 -16.36 -14.42 3.05
N ILE A 114 -15.06 -14.72 3.09
CA ILE A 114 -14.42 -15.41 4.22
C ILE A 114 -14.66 -14.63 5.52
N GLN A 115 -14.52 -13.31 5.50
CA GLN A 115 -14.76 -12.43 6.64
C GLN A 115 -16.19 -12.58 7.18
N ASN A 116 -17.18 -12.52 6.28
CA ASN A 116 -18.60 -12.63 6.64
C ASN A 116 -18.91 -14.01 7.23
N LEU A 117 -18.30 -15.07 6.69
CA LEU A 117 -18.43 -16.42 7.22
C LEU A 117 -17.81 -16.53 8.60
N LEU A 118 -16.58 -16.06 8.80
CA LEU A 118 -15.88 -16.09 10.10
C LEU A 118 -16.69 -15.38 11.19
N ASN A 119 -17.25 -14.21 10.88
CA ASN A 119 -18.05 -13.40 11.82
C ASN A 119 -19.48 -13.91 12.04
N SER A 120 -19.97 -14.85 11.23
CA SER A 120 -21.34 -15.36 11.37
C SER A 120 -21.46 -16.34 12.54
N ASP A 121 -22.47 -16.14 13.40
CA ASP A 121 -22.86 -17.03 14.50
C ASP A 121 -23.69 -18.24 14.03
N ALA A 122 -23.54 -18.67 12.77
CA ALA A 122 -24.36 -19.72 12.19
C ALA A 122 -24.24 -21.04 12.98
N SER A 123 -25.39 -21.67 13.26
CA SER A 123 -25.52 -22.86 14.11
C SER A 123 -24.98 -24.15 13.50
N ASP A 124 -24.75 -24.20 12.18
CA ASP A 124 -24.21 -25.37 11.49
C ASP A 124 -22.72 -25.16 11.12
N SER A 125 -21.86 -25.60 12.04
CA SER A 125 -20.40 -25.54 11.92
C SER A 125 -19.88 -26.28 10.67
N SER A 126 -20.57 -27.34 10.21
CA SER A 126 -20.12 -28.15 9.08
C SER A 126 -20.32 -27.45 7.73
N LEU A 127 -21.45 -26.76 7.56
CA LEU A 127 -21.73 -25.97 6.36
C LEU A 127 -20.83 -24.74 6.30
N LYS A 128 -20.62 -24.05 7.44
CA LYS A 128 -19.69 -22.91 7.54
C LYS A 128 -18.28 -23.30 7.11
N GLU A 129 -17.78 -24.44 7.59
CA GLU A 129 -16.47 -24.94 7.21
C GLU A 129 -16.36 -25.22 5.71
N SER A 130 -17.38 -25.85 5.12
CA SER A 130 -17.43 -26.10 3.67
C SER A 130 -17.38 -24.81 2.85
N LEU A 131 -18.12 -23.77 3.28
CA LEU A 131 -18.12 -22.46 2.62
C LEU A 131 -16.79 -21.72 2.74
N ILE A 132 -16.12 -21.81 3.89
CA ILE A 132 -14.77 -21.22 4.07
C ILE A 132 -13.76 -21.92 3.15
N VAL A 133 -13.84 -23.25 3.02
CA VAL A 133 -13.00 -24.02 2.10
C VAL A 133 -13.25 -23.59 0.65
N ASP A 134 -14.51 -23.45 0.22
CA ASP A 134 -14.85 -22.97 -1.12
C ASP A 134 -14.31 -21.56 -1.39
N ALA A 135 -14.53 -20.62 -0.48
CA ALA A 135 -14.07 -19.25 -0.63
C ALA A 135 -12.52 -19.16 -0.63
N SER A 136 -11.84 -19.95 0.20
CA SER A 136 -10.38 -20.07 0.18
C SER A 136 -9.88 -20.64 -1.16
N ASN A 137 -10.52 -21.69 -1.68
CA ASN A 137 -10.18 -22.25 -2.98
C ASN A 137 -10.37 -21.23 -4.11
N ARG A 138 -11.44 -20.42 -4.08
CA ARG A 138 -11.63 -19.33 -5.04
C ARG A 138 -10.54 -18.27 -4.95
N PHE A 139 -10.17 -17.87 -3.73
CA PHE A 139 -9.06 -16.93 -3.52
C PHE A 139 -7.75 -17.45 -4.13
N PHE A 140 -7.33 -18.67 -3.81
CA PHE A 140 -6.09 -19.26 -4.34
C PHE A 140 -6.18 -19.66 -5.82
N THR A 141 -7.39 -19.79 -6.37
CA THR A 141 -7.58 -19.94 -7.81
C THR A 141 -7.26 -18.64 -8.54
N VAL A 142 -7.74 -17.49 -8.04
CA VAL A 142 -7.56 -16.19 -8.71
C VAL A 142 -6.22 -15.52 -8.40
N ILE A 143 -5.62 -15.83 -7.25
CA ILE A 143 -4.28 -15.39 -6.85
C ILE A 143 -3.37 -16.62 -6.71
N PRO A 144 -2.56 -16.93 -7.74
CA PRO A 144 -1.68 -18.10 -7.73
C PRO A 144 -0.67 -18.05 -6.58
N PHE A 145 -0.75 -19.05 -5.71
CA PHE A 145 0.02 -19.14 -4.47
C PHE A 145 0.78 -20.45 -4.44
N ILE A 146 2.01 -20.45 -3.91
CA ILE A 146 2.88 -21.65 -3.95
C ILE A 146 2.31 -22.78 -3.08
N HIS A 147 1.76 -22.45 -1.90
CA HIS A 147 1.19 -23.42 -0.96
C HIS A 147 -0.25 -23.04 -0.53
N PRO A 148 -1.27 -23.28 -1.38
CA PRO A 148 -2.67 -23.00 -1.04
C PRO A 148 -3.12 -23.75 0.22
N HIS A 149 -3.90 -23.08 1.07
CA HIS A 149 -4.44 -23.64 2.31
C HIS A 149 -5.85 -23.09 2.56
N VAL A 150 -6.45 -23.40 3.72
CA VAL A 150 -7.75 -22.83 4.10
C VAL A 150 -7.50 -21.63 5.00
N ILE A 151 -8.07 -20.46 4.64
CA ILE A 151 -7.92 -19.21 5.40
C ILE A 151 -8.93 -19.23 6.54
N ARG A 152 -8.49 -19.70 7.72
CA ARG A 152 -9.35 -19.86 8.91
C ARG A 152 -9.02 -18.90 10.04
N ASP A 153 -7.77 -18.46 10.09
CA ASP A 153 -7.21 -17.69 11.19
C ASP A 153 -7.31 -16.18 10.91
N GLU A 154 -7.56 -15.38 11.96
CA GLU A 154 -7.71 -13.93 11.82
C GLU A 154 -6.39 -13.25 11.41
N ASP A 155 -5.25 -13.76 11.86
CA ASP A 155 -3.94 -13.22 11.50
C ASP A 155 -3.56 -13.61 10.06
N ASP A 156 -3.82 -14.85 9.66
CA ASP A 156 -3.66 -15.29 8.26
C ASP A 156 -4.57 -14.47 7.32
N PHE A 157 -5.83 -14.28 7.71
CA PHE A 157 -6.77 -13.41 6.99
C PHE A 157 -6.22 -12.00 6.80
N LYS A 158 -5.80 -11.35 7.89
CA LYS A 158 -5.21 -10.00 7.84
C LYS A 158 -3.94 -9.97 6.99
N ALA A 159 -3.13 -11.03 7.01
CA ALA A 159 -1.96 -11.15 6.16
C ALA A 159 -2.34 -11.19 4.67
N LYS A 160 -3.38 -11.95 4.29
CA LYS A 160 -3.88 -11.98 2.89
C LYS A 160 -4.48 -10.65 2.43
N VAL A 161 -5.15 -9.90 3.32
CA VAL A 161 -5.63 -8.54 3.01
C VAL A 161 -4.46 -7.62 2.69
N LYS A 162 -3.46 -7.56 3.58
CA LYS A 162 -2.25 -6.74 3.36
C LYS A 162 -1.48 -7.15 2.12
N MET A 163 -1.44 -8.44 1.81
CA MET A 163 -0.86 -8.97 0.59
C MET A 163 -1.57 -8.43 -0.66
N LEU A 164 -2.90 -8.47 -0.71
CA LEU A 164 -3.65 -7.94 -1.85
C LEU A 164 -3.49 -6.42 -2.01
N GLU A 165 -3.43 -5.67 -0.92
CA GLU A 165 -3.14 -4.22 -0.96
C GLU A 165 -1.77 -3.96 -1.59
N ALA A 166 -0.74 -4.69 -1.15
CA ALA A 166 0.60 -4.59 -1.72
C ALA A 166 0.60 -5.02 -3.20
N LEU A 167 -0.08 -6.10 -3.57
CA LEU A 167 -0.21 -6.52 -4.98
C LEU A 167 -0.92 -5.47 -5.84
N GLN A 168 -1.90 -4.75 -5.31
CA GLN A 168 -2.56 -3.65 -6.01
C GLN A 168 -1.59 -2.50 -6.29
N ASP A 169 -0.75 -2.14 -5.32
CA ASP A 169 0.30 -1.14 -5.51
C ASP A 169 1.37 -1.62 -6.52
N ILE A 170 1.75 -2.90 -6.45
CA ILE A 170 2.70 -3.52 -7.40
C ILE A 170 2.11 -3.55 -8.83
N GLU A 171 0.82 -3.81 -9.01
CA GLU A 171 0.14 -3.78 -10.33
C GLU A 171 0.10 -2.37 -10.94
N ILE A 172 0.07 -1.34 -10.09
CA ILE A 172 0.17 0.05 -10.56
C ILE A 172 1.61 0.37 -10.92
N ALA A 173 2.54 -0.01 -10.04
CA ALA A 173 3.95 0.15 -10.30
C ALA A 173 4.36 -0.62 -11.56
N SER A 174 3.84 -1.81 -11.83
CA SER A 174 4.19 -2.61 -13.01
C SER A 174 3.85 -1.91 -14.32
N ARG A 175 2.72 -1.21 -14.36
CA ARG A 175 2.30 -0.42 -15.52
C ARG A 175 3.18 0.81 -15.74
N LEU A 176 3.76 1.38 -14.68
CA LEU A 176 4.63 2.55 -14.76
C LEU A 176 6.10 2.18 -15.01
N VAL A 177 6.60 1.19 -14.26
CA VAL A 177 7.96 0.64 -14.31
C VAL A 177 8.20 -0.11 -15.61
N GLY A 178 7.15 -0.70 -16.21
CA GLY A 178 7.26 -1.48 -17.43
C GLY A 178 8.11 -2.73 -17.22
N PHE A 179 7.63 -3.67 -16.39
CA PHE A 179 8.35 -4.94 -16.15
C PHE A 179 8.33 -5.90 -17.33
N ASP A 180 7.59 -5.59 -18.40
CA ASP A 180 7.69 -6.29 -19.65
C ASP A 180 9.03 -5.95 -20.33
N VAL A 181 9.65 -6.98 -20.89
CA VAL A 181 10.85 -6.86 -21.72
C VAL A 181 10.50 -5.87 -22.83
N ASP A 182 11.26 -4.76 -22.95
CA ASP A 182 11.12 -3.63 -23.90
C ASP A 182 10.89 -2.24 -23.25
N ASN A 183 11.06 -2.07 -21.92
CA ASN A 183 11.10 -0.71 -21.35
C ASN A 183 12.51 -0.08 -21.40
N ASP A 184 12.74 0.70 -22.46
CA ASP A 184 13.98 1.45 -22.74
C ASP A 184 14.02 2.82 -22.04
N ASP A 185 13.05 3.11 -21.17
CA ASP A 185 12.97 4.41 -20.48
C ASP A 185 14.24 4.70 -19.66
N SER A 186 14.76 5.90 -19.88
CA SER A 186 15.75 6.53 -19.02
C SER A 186 15.20 6.75 -17.59
N LEU A 187 16.10 6.93 -16.61
CA LEU A 187 15.70 7.25 -15.24
C LEU A 187 14.90 8.56 -15.17
N ASP A 188 15.20 9.54 -16.02
CA ASP A 188 14.48 10.81 -16.14
C ASP A 188 13.04 10.61 -16.66
N GLU A 189 12.82 9.68 -17.60
CA GLU A 189 11.47 9.33 -18.08
C GLU A 189 10.67 8.60 -17.00
N LYS A 190 11.30 7.66 -16.29
CA LYS A 190 10.70 6.99 -15.11
C LYS A 190 10.32 7.99 -14.02
N TYR A 191 11.18 8.96 -13.75
CA TYR A 191 10.89 10.07 -12.84
C TYR A 191 9.67 10.89 -13.29
N LYS A 192 9.61 11.28 -14.57
CA LYS A 192 8.47 12.04 -15.12
C LYS A 192 7.14 11.30 -14.98
N LYS A 193 7.13 9.97 -15.10
CA LYS A 193 5.94 9.12 -14.88
C LYS A 193 5.40 9.18 -13.44
N LEU A 194 6.18 9.65 -12.47
CA LEU A 194 5.71 9.84 -11.10
C LEU A 194 4.78 11.05 -10.96
N HIS A 195 4.73 11.98 -11.91
CA HIS A 195 3.87 13.18 -11.84
C HIS A 195 3.97 13.90 -10.47
N CYS A 196 5.19 13.95 -9.94
CA CYS A 196 5.49 14.46 -8.61
C CYS A 196 6.85 15.11 -8.65
N ASP A 197 6.92 16.40 -8.32
CA ASP A 197 8.17 17.11 -8.20
C ASP A 197 8.83 16.73 -6.87
N ILE A 198 10.02 16.14 -6.96
CA ILE A 198 10.79 15.65 -5.80
C ILE A 198 12.10 16.41 -5.76
N THR A 199 12.32 17.19 -4.69
CA THR A 199 13.53 18.00 -4.54
C THR A 199 14.29 17.58 -3.28
N PRO A 200 15.57 17.17 -3.36
CA PRO A 200 16.36 16.84 -2.18
C PRO A 200 16.60 18.09 -1.33
N LEU A 201 16.46 17.95 -0.02
CA LEU A 201 16.72 19.02 0.93
C LEU A 201 18.18 19.01 1.37
N PRO A 202 18.84 20.17 1.46
CA PRO A 202 20.14 20.29 2.12
C PRO A 202 20.05 19.84 3.58
N HIS A 203 21.06 19.10 4.04
CA HIS A 203 21.10 18.55 5.41
C HIS A 203 21.21 19.65 6.48
N ASP A 204 21.71 20.83 6.10
CA ASP A 204 21.81 22.01 6.95
C ASP A 204 20.54 22.89 6.96
N SER A 205 19.52 22.55 6.16
CA SER A 205 18.27 23.29 6.13
C SER A 205 17.44 23.12 7.41
N GLU A 206 16.68 24.17 7.77
CA GLU A 206 15.80 24.14 8.95
C GLU A 206 14.75 23.02 8.88
N ASP A 207 14.21 22.77 7.68
CA ASP A 207 13.23 21.71 7.45
C ASP A 207 13.87 20.32 7.69
N PHE A 208 15.09 20.08 7.19
CA PHE A 208 15.79 18.81 7.42
C PHE A 208 16.06 18.58 8.92
N GLN A 209 16.60 19.59 9.62
CA GLN A 209 16.90 19.48 11.05
C GLN A 209 15.65 19.27 11.92
N LEU A 210 14.52 19.91 11.56
CA LEU A 210 13.24 19.70 12.24
C LEU A 210 12.76 18.25 12.05
N ILE A 211 12.86 17.73 10.83
CA ILE A 211 12.45 16.36 10.48
C ILE A 211 13.34 15.34 11.17
N GLU A 212 14.66 15.54 11.16
CA GLU A 212 15.63 14.70 11.88
C GLU A 212 15.30 14.67 13.37
N LYS A 213 15.09 15.84 13.99
CA LYS A 213 14.64 15.93 15.39
C LYS A 213 13.33 15.16 15.59
N TYR A 214 12.35 15.32 14.71
CA TYR A 214 11.05 14.63 14.84
C TYR A 214 11.22 13.11 14.78
N LEU A 215 12.02 12.60 13.85
CA LEU A 215 12.35 11.18 13.70
C LEU A 215 13.05 10.64 14.96
N LEU A 216 14.12 11.29 15.41
CA LEU A 216 14.91 10.79 16.55
C LEU A 216 14.18 10.89 17.90
N THR A 217 13.29 11.86 18.06
CA THR A 217 12.59 12.09 19.34
C THR A 217 11.35 11.22 19.53
N THR A 218 10.71 10.79 18.44
CA THR A 218 9.40 10.10 18.49
C THR A 218 9.47 8.60 18.27
N HIS A 219 10.66 8.03 18.49
CA HIS A 219 10.85 6.59 18.53
C HIS A 219 10.19 6.02 19.80
N ALA A 220 9.17 5.20 19.62
CA ALA A 220 8.43 4.60 20.71
C ALA A 220 9.28 3.60 21.51
N PRO A 221 9.19 3.60 22.86
CA PRO A 221 10.08 2.81 23.71
C PRO A 221 9.84 1.30 23.64
N THR A 222 8.70 0.83 23.10
CA THR A 222 8.45 -0.61 22.93
C THR A 222 9.01 -1.17 21.63
N HIS A 223 9.39 -0.34 20.66
CA HIS A 223 9.92 -0.79 19.37
C HIS A 223 11.45 -0.82 19.45
N THR A 224 11.99 -1.82 20.15
CA THR A 224 13.41 -1.85 20.50
C THR A 224 14.29 -2.64 19.55
N ASP A 225 13.71 -3.34 18.57
CA ASP A 225 14.43 -4.31 17.73
C ASP A 225 15.30 -3.65 16.67
N TRP A 226 15.08 -2.35 16.41
CA TRP A 226 15.83 -1.56 15.45
C TRP A 226 15.92 -0.10 15.91
N LYS A 227 16.87 0.63 15.32
CA LYS A 227 16.98 2.08 15.40
C LYS A 227 16.87 2.69 14.00
N LEU A 228 16.47 3.95 13.93
CA LEU A 228 16.36 4.68 12.68
C LEU A 228 17.50 5.68 12.54
N GLU A 229 18.05 5.77 11.33
CA GLU A 229 18.96 6.80 10.86
C GLU A 229 18.31 7.49 9.66
N LEU A 230 18.27 8.83 9.68
CA LEU A 230 17.78 9.62 8.57
C LEU A 230 18.93 9.81 7.57
N GLU A 231 18.75 9.35 6.33
CA GLU A 231 19.78 9.50 5.28
C GLU A 231 19.49 10.72 4.40
N GLU A 232 18.29 10.78 3.82
CA GLU A 232 17.91 11.85 2.89
C GLU A 232 16.46 12.29 3.14
N VAL A 233 16.18 13.56 2.89
CA VAL A 233 14.83 14.12 2.90
C VAL A 233 14.58 14.79 1.57
N PHE A 234 13.41 14.53 0.98
CA PHE A 234 12.95 15.16 -0.24
C PHE A 234 11.66 15.91 0.03
N SER A 235 11.54 17.16 -0.42
CA SER A 235 10.25 17.83 -0.49
C SER A 235 9.45 17.32 -1.68
N LEU A 236 8.13 17.16 -1.48
CA LEU A 236 7.21 16.63 -2.48
C LEU A 236 6.18 17.68 -2.91
N GLU A 237 5.98 17.81 -4.21
CA GLU A 237 4.86 18.53 -4.80
C GLU A 237 4.21 17.68 -5.89
N ARG A 238 3.12 16.98 -5.53
CA ARG A 238 2.42 16.09 -6.46
C ARG A 238 1.41 16.87 -7.30
N GLU A 239 1.35 16.57 -8.60
CA GLU A 239 0.48 17.26 -9.55
C GLU A 239 -1.00 17.27 -9.09
N GLY A 240 -1.59 18.47 -8.99
CA GLY A 240 -2.97 18.71 -8.58
C GLY A 240 -3.31 18.34 -7.12
N GLU A 241 -2.33 18.00 -6.28
CA GLU A 241 -2.58 17.68 -4.87
C GLU A 241 -2.94 18.93 -4.06
N LEU A 242 -2.18 20.01 -4.24
CA LEU A 242 -2.42 21.28 -3.55
C LEU A 242 -3.81 21.83 -3.84
N ASP A 243 -4.28 21.76 -5.09
CA ASP A 243 -5.62 22.24 -5.48
C ASP A 243 -6.74 21.47 -4.78
N LYS A 244 -6.57 20.15 -4.63
CA LYS A 244 -7.52 19.30 -3.89
C LYS A 244 -7.46 19.56 -2.40
N PHE A 245 -6.29 19.87 -1.86
CA PHE A 245 -6.05 20.09 -0.44
C PHE A 245 -6.44 21.51 0.03
N ALA A 246 -6.27 22.54 -0.81
CA ALA A 246 -6.48 23.94 -0.44
C ALA A 246 -7.85 24.22 0.21
N PRO A 247 -8.99 23.70 -0.30
CA PRO A 247 -10.28 23.90 0.36
C PRO A 247 -10.33 23.36 1.80
N TYR A 248 -9.62 22.27 2.09
CA TYR A 248 -9.52 21.70 3.44
C TYR A 248 -8.54 22.46 4.31
N ARG A 249 -7.41 22.89 3.73
CA ARG A 249 -6.40 23.72 4.40
C ARG A 249 -7.00 25.02 4.95
N GLU A 250 -7.87 25.66 4.17
CA GLU A 250 -8.54 26.92 4.53
C GLU A 250 -9.72 26.71 5.50
N LYS A 251 -10.54 25.68 5.29
CA LYS A 251 -11.79 25.49 6.06
C LYS A 251 -11.56 24.75 7.38
N LEU A 252 -10.57 23.87 7.45
CA LEU A 252 -10.32 23.05 8.63
C LEU A 252 -9.18 23.62 9.46
N SER A 253 -9.44 23.72 10.77
CA SER A 253 -8.41 23.94 11.79
C SER A 253 -7.64 22.63 12.07
N ASN A 254 -6.70 22.66 13.01
CA ASN A 254 -5.97 21.48 13.48
C ASN A 254 -5.27 20.72 12.33
N ARG A 255 -4.26 21.37 11.75
CA ARG A 255 -3.38 20.77 10.74
C ARG A 255 -2.14 20.23 11.43
N MET A 256 -1.81 18.98 11.15
CA MET A 256 -0.65 18.32 11.73
C MET A 256 0.24 17.73 10.65
N LEU A 257 1.55 17.78 10.88
CA LEU A 257 2.51 17.01 10.10
C LEU A 257 2.65 15.62 10.73
N LEU A 258 2.23 14.57 10.03
CA LEU A 258 2.13 13.21 10.59
C LEU A 258 2.83 12.16 9.72
N TRP A 259 3.28 11.09 10.38
CA TRP A 259 4.02 9.99 9.77
C TRP A 259 3.10 8.99 9.07
N HIS A 260 3.48 8.58 7.86
CA HIS A 260 2.93 7.41 7.17
C HIS A 260 4.09 6.53 6.68
N GLY A 261 3.99 5.22 6.90
CA GLY A 261 4.98 4.25 6.44
C GLY A 261 4.30 3.22 5.57
N SER A 262 5.01 2.77 4.55
CA SER A 262 4.54 1.73 3.62
C SER A 262 5.74 0.95 3.07
N ARG A 263 5.50 -0.18 2.43
CA ARG A 263 6.54 -0.95 1.74
C ARG A 263 7.13 -0.11 0.62
N LEU A 264 8.44 -0.26 0.39
CA LEU A 264 9.17 0.44 -0.69
C LEU A 264 8.46 0.28 -2.04
N THR A 265 8.00 -0.94 -2.36
CA THR A 265 7.29 -1.28 -3.60
C THR A 265 6.04 -0.41 -3.86
N ASN A 266 5.45 0.15 -2.81
CA ASN A 266 4.20 0.90 -2.91
C ASN A 266 4.43 2.38 -3.24
N PHE A 267 5.66 2.88 -3.07
CA PHE A 267 5.94 4.31 -3.25
C PHE A 267 5.82 4.81 -4.68
N VAL A 268 6.05 3.97 -5.70
CA VAL A 268 5.76 4.35 -7.09
C VAL A 268 4.27 4.65 -7.27
N GLY A 269 3.39 3.82 -6.71
CA GLY A 269 1.95 4.04 -6.72
C GLY A 269 1.54 5.26 -5.89
N ILE A 270 2.12 5.43 -4.70
CA ILE A 270 1.82 6.56 -3.81
C ILE A 270 2.26 7.90 -4.40
N LEU A 271 3.46 7.97 -5.01
CA LEU A 271 3.97 9.20 -5.61
C LEU A 271 3.16 9.58 -6.86
N SER A 272 2.78 8.60 -7.68
CA SER A 272 2.03 8.85 -8.92
C SER A 272 0.54 9.11 -8.72
N GLN A 273 -0.10 8.47 -7.74
CA GLN A 273 -1.56 8.53 -7.56
C GLN A 273 -1.99 9.19 -6.24
N GLY A 274 -1.05 9.45 -5.33
CA GLY A 274 -1.32 9.87 -3.95
C GLY A 274 -1.64 8.69 -3.03
N LEU A 275 -1.83 9.00 -1.74
CA LEU A 275 -2.35 8.04 -0.76
C LEU A 275 -3.81 7.69 -1.07
N ARG A 276 -4.16 6.41 -0.93
CA ARG A 276 -5.48 5.87 -1.31
C ARG A 276 -6.17 5.21 -0.13
N ILE A 277 -7.48 5.23 -0.17
CA ILE A 277 -8.33 4.48 0.75
C ILE A 277 -8.57 3.11 0.14
N ALA A 278 -8.55 2.07 0.97
CA ALA A 278 -8.85 0.71 0.55
C ALA A 278 -10.16 0.65 -0.26
N PRO A 279 -10.20 -0.15 -1.33
CA PRO A 279 -11.35 -0.18 -2.23
C PRO A 279 -12.61 -0.71 -1.52
N PRO A 280 -13.83 -0.39 -2.01
CA PRO A 280 -15.09 -0.81 -1.39
C PRO A 280 -15.20 -2.32 -1.14
N GLU A 281 -14.54 -3.11 -1.97
CA GLU A 281 -14.63 -4.57 -2.00
C GLU A 281 -13.61 -5.25 -1.09
N ALA A 282 -12.60 -4.52 -0.60
CA ALA A 282 -11.73 -5.01 0.45
C ALA A 282 -12.53 -5.29 1.74
N PRO A 283 -12.18 -6.32 2.52
CA PRO A 283 -12.89 -6.62 3.76
C PRO A 283 -12.73 -5.51 4.80
N ALA A 284 -13.67 -5.43 5.75
CA ALA A 284 -13.61 -4.45 6.84
C ALA A 284 -12.56 -4.82 7.90
N THR A 285 -12.35 -6.12 8.12
CA THR A 285 -11.40 -6.67 9.10
C THR A 285 -9.98 -6.41 8.62
N GLY A 286 -9.17 -5.82 9.50
CA GLY A 286 -7.83 -5.32 9.18
C GLY A 286 -7.68 -3.81 9.41
N TYR A 287 -8.78 -3.06 9.42
CA TYR A 287 -8.78 -1.62 9.67
C TYR A 287 -9.46 -1.27 11.00
N MET A 288 -8.65 -0.84 11.98
CA MET A 288 -9.11 -0.58 13.36
C MET A 288 -10.26 0.43 13.45
N PHE A 289 -10.27 1.43 12.57
CA PHE A 289 -11.23 2.53 12.54
C PHE A 289 -11.92 2.69 11.18
N GLY A 290 -12.02 1.62 10.40
CA GLY A 290 -12.59 1.65 9.06
C GLY A 290 -11.59 2.06 7.97
N LYS A 291 -12.06 2.03 6.72
CA LYS A 291 -11.22 2.31 5.55
C LYS A 291 -10.92 3.80 5.47
N GLY A 292 -9.65 4.16 5.60
CA GLY A 292 -9.17 5.54 5.57
C GLY A 292 -7.67 5.58 5.36
N VAL A 293 -7.10 6.79 5.32
CA VAL A 293 -5.65 6.98 5.31
C VAL A 293 -5.17 7.11 6.75
N TYR A 294 -4.30 6.20 7.17
CA TYR A 294 -3.80 6.09 8.55
C TYR A 294 -2.46 6.80 8.71
N PHE A 295 -2.34 7.57 9.79
CA PHE A 295 -1.14 8.30 10.19
C PHE A 295 -0.84 8.08 11.68
N ALA A 296 0.42 8.28 12.05
CA ALA A 296 0.87 8.27 13.44
C ALA A 296 1.64 9.55 13.78
N ASP A 297 1.64 9.90 15.07
CA ASP A 297 2.48 10.98 15.60
C ASP A 297 3.83 10.49 16.15
N LEU A 298 4.02 9.17 16.27
CA LEU A 298 5.28 8.52 16.61
C LEU A 298 5.87 7.79 15.39
N VAL A 299 7.10 8.15 15.01
CA VAL A 299 7.74 7.62 13.79
C VAL A 299 7.81 6.10 13.80
N SER A 300 8.16 5.50 14.95
CA SER A 300 8.42 4.06 14.98
C SER A 300 7.15 3.23 14.85
N LYS A 301 5.96 3.82 15.05
CA LYS A 301 4.69 3.16 14.75
C LYS A 301 4.50 3.01 13.24
N SER A 302 4.69 4.09 12.49
CA SER A 302 4.60 4.09 11.03
C SER A 302 5.75 3.32 10.38
N ALA A 303 6.96 3.36 10.95
CA ALA A 303 8.13 2.68 10.41
C ALA A 303 8.00 1.13 10.37
N GLN A 304 7.15 0.53 11.22
CA GLN A 304 6.86 -0.91 11.15
C GLN A 304 6.20 -1.32 9.82
N TYR A 305 5.52 -0.39 9.15
CA TYR A 305 4.86 -0.62 7.87
C TYR A 305 5.82 -0.54 6.69
N CYS A 306 7.12 -0.27 6.92
CA CYS A 306 8.14 -0.29 5.87
C CYS A 306 8.61 -1.72 5.54
N PHE A 307 8.41 -2.68 6.45
CA PHE A 307 8.81 -4.09 6.30
C PHE A 307 10.28 -4.28 5.89
N THR A 308 11.19 -3.42 6.39
CA THR A 308 12.63 -3.58 6.19
C THR A 308 13.18 -4.75 7.01
N ASP A 309 14.28 -5.33 6.56
CA ASP A 309 14.99 -6.39 7.27
C ASP A 309 16.52 -6.17 7.26
N ARG A 310 17.30 -7.14 7.75
CA ARG A 310 18.77 -7.03 7.78
C ARG A 310 19.42 -7.04 6.41
N LYS A 311 18.80 -7.69 5.42
CA LYS A 311 19.29 -7.77 4.04
C LYS A 311 18.91 -6.50 3.25
N ASN A 312 17.75 -5.94 3.55
CA ASN A 312 17.19 -4.74 2.93
C ASN A 312 16.82 -3.72 4.04
N PRO A 313 17.81 -3.01 4.62
CA PRO A 313 17.60 -2.13 5.77
C PRO A 313 17.10 -0.73 5.39
N GLU A 314 17.06 -0.39 4.10
CA GLU A 314 16.61 0.93 3.63
C GLU A 314 15.09 0.92 3.45
N GLY A 315 14.42 1.92 4.03
CA GLY A 315 12.98 2.12 3.91
C GLY A 315 12.64 3.56 3.53
N LEU A 316 11.41 3.74 3.03
CA LEU A 316 10.86 5.04 2.72
C LEU A 316 9.70 5.36 3.67
N MET A 317 9.61 6.62 4.10
CA MET A 317 8.55 7.12 4.97
C MET A 317 8.04 8.48 4.47
N LEU A 318 6.77 8.78 4.72
CA LEU A 318 6.16 10.06 4.41
C LEU A 318 5.91 10.88 5.66
N LEU A 319 6.11 12.19 5.53
CA LEU A 319 5.46 13.21 6.35
C LEU A 319 4.45 13.96 5.49
N SER A 320 3.21 14.00 5.94
CA SER A 320 2.12 14.67 5.24
C SER A 320 1.47 15.72 6.12
N GLU A 321 1.09 16.85 5.54
CA GLU A 321 0.19 17.81 6.16
C GLU A 321 -1.23 17.23 6.11
N VAL A 322 -1.79 16.96 7.28
CA VAL A 322 -3.11 16.36 7.42
C VAL A 322 -4.06 17.36 8.07
N ALA A 323 -5.11 17.73 7.34
CA ALA A 323 -6.18 18.59 7.83
C ALA A 323 -7.18 17.76 8.65
N LEU A 324 -6.92 17.63 9.96
CA LEU A 324 -7.72 16.80 10.85
C LEU A 324 -9.06 17.44 11.22
N GLY A 325 -9.11 18.78 11.31
CA GLY A 325 -10.29 19.50 11.77
C GLY A 325 -10.76 19.03 13.15
N GLU A 326 -12.08 19.03 13.32
CA GLU A 326 -12.74 18.41 14.48
C GLU A 326 -12.60 16.89 14.48
N VAL A 327 -11.91 16.38 15.50
CA VAL A 327 -11.53 14.97 15.62
C VAL A 327 -12.58 14.17 16.40
N TYR A 328 -12.91 12.96 15.94
CA TYR A 328 -13.67 11.97 16.70
C TYR A 328 -12.71 11.06 17.47
N GLU A 329 -12.65 11.22 18.79
CA GLU A 329 -11.72 10.49 19.65
C GLU A 329 -12.31 9.14 20.09
N LEU A 330 -11.50 8.08 19.99
CA LEU A 330 -11.87 6.71 20.35
C LEU A 330 -10.76 6.07 21.18
N THR A 331 -11.14 5.29 22.18
CA THR A 331 -10.21 4.54 23.05
C THR A 331 -10.15 3.05 22.74
N LYS A 332 -11.02 2.57 21.86
CA LYS A 332 -11.21 1.16 21.49
C LYS A 332 -11.43 1.04 19.99
N ALA A 333 -11.09 -0.11 19.43
CA ALA A 333 -11.35 -0.40 18.02
C ALA A 333 -12.85 -0.26 17.71
N LYS A 334 -13.18 0.45 16.64
CA LYS A 334 -14.56 0.65 16.19
C LYS A 334 -14.55 0.97 14.71
N TYR A 335 -15.12 0.06 13.91
CA TYR A 335 -15.23 0.28 12.48
C TYR A 335 -16.12 1.50 12.19
N ILE A 336 -15.57 2.50 11.50
CA ILE A 336 -16.26 3.74 11.14
C ILE A 336 -16.58 3.71 9.65
N GLU A 337 -17.87 3.60 9.32
CA GLU A 337 -18.35 3.81 7.95
C GLU A 337 -18.63 5.28 7.66
N LYS A 338 -19.16 5.98 8.66
CA LYS A 338 -19.53 7.39 8.56
C LYS A 338 -19.18 8.12 9.85
N LEU A 339 -18.51 9.25 9.71
CA LEU A 339 -18.17 10.10 10.84
C LEU A 339 -19.42 10.74 11.46
N PRO A 340 -19.43 10.94 12.80
CA PRO A 340 -20.46 11.74 13.46
C PRO A 340 -20.55 13.16 12.87
N LYS A 341 -21.74 13.77 12.94
CA LYS A 341 -21.98 15.12 12.42
C LYS A 341 -20.97 16.12 13.01
N GLY A 342 -20.31 16.88 12.14
CA GLY A 342 -19.32 17.89 12.52
C GLY A 342 -17.91 17.34 12.80
N LYS A 343 -17.67 16.04 12.63
CA LYS A 343 -16.33 15.44 12.72
C LYS A 343 -15.75 15.25 11.32
N HIS A 344 -14.43 15.42 11.19
CA HIS A 344 -13.71 15.38 9.91
C HIS A 344 -12.63 14.29 9.88
N SER A 345 -12.22 13.78 11.05
CA SER A 345 -11.22 12.72 11.20
C SER A 345 -11.51 11.89 12.45
N THR A 346 -10.86 10.74 12.56
CA THR A 346 -10.86 9.90 13.76
C THR A 346 -9.47 9.93 14.39
N LYS A 347 -9.42 9.92 15.72
CA LYS A 347 -8.19 9.70 16.49
C LYS A 347 -8.35 8.54 17.45
N GLY A 348 -7.57 7.49 17.23
CA GLY A 348 -7.32 6.47 18.23
C GLY A 348 -6.42 7.05 19.32
N LEU A 349 -6.92 7.11 20.55
CA LEU A 349 -6.18 7.66 21.70
C LEU A 349 -5.24 6.59 22.27
N GLY A 350 -3.94 6.79 22.20
CA GLY A 350 -2.94 5.85 22.73
C GLY A 350 -2.61 6.05 24.21
N LYS A 351 -2.05 5.01 24.84
CA LYS A 351 -1.45 5.08 26.19
C LYS A 351 -0.16 5.90 26.25
N LYS A 352 0.54 6.03 25.12
CA LYS A 352 1.75 6.84 24.97
C LYS A 352 1.55 7.86 23.86
N VAL A 353 1.89 9.12 24.15
CA VAL A 353 1.70 10.24 23.24
C VAL A 353 2.94 11.14 23.23
N PRO A 354 3.20 11.88 22.14
CA PRO A 354 4.26 12.88 22.14
C PRO A 354 3.99 13.98 23.17
N LYS A 355 5.03 14.42 23.89
CA LYS A 355 4.92 15.47 24.91
C LYS A 355 4.50 16.82 24.28
N ARG A 356 3.31 17.30 24.66
CA ARG A 356 2.67 18.49 24.05
C ARG A 356 3.46 19.80 24.16
N SER A 357 4.21 20.00 25.25
CA SER A 357 5.04 21.21 25.43
C SER A 357 6.19 21.32 24.44
N ASP A 358 6.52 20.23 23.76
CA ASP A 358 7.66 20.14 22.85
C ASP A 358 7.19 20.22 21.38
N PHE A 359 5.90 20.51 21.15
CA PHE A 359 5.34 20.66 19.81
C PHE A 359 5.84 21.95 19.17
N VAL A 360 6.15 21.88 17.89
CA VAL A 360 6.61 23.02 17.10
C VAL A 360 5.52 23.41 16.11
N LYS A 361 5.39 24.71 15.84
CA LYS A 361 4.61 25.21 14.72
C LYS A 361 5.52 25.38 13.52
N TRP A 362 5.20 24.67 12.45
CA TRP A 362 5.85 24.76 11.14
C TRP A 362 4.89 25.45 10.17
N LYS A 363 5.41 26.24 9.21
CA LYS A 363 4.72 26.98 8.12
C LYS A 363 3.18 27.06 8.24
N ASP A 364 2.64 28.25 8.54
CA ASP A 364 1.19 28.51 8.61
C ASP A 364 0.45 27.64 9.66
N ASP A 365 0.95 27.66 10.91
CA ASP A 365 0.35 27.01 12.08
C ASP A 365 0.22 25.46 12.02
N ILE A 366 0.96 24.78 11.13
CA ILE A 366 0.99 23.32 11.09
C ILE A 366 1.70 22.80 12.34
N ILE A 367 1.05 21.93 13.09
CA ILE A 367 1.59 21.37 14.33
C ILE A 367 2.48 20.17 13.99
N VAL A 368 3.74 20.22 14.45
CA VAL A 368 4.69 19.10 14.40
C VAL A 368 4.83 18.52 15.81
N PRO A 369 4.29 17.33 16.10
CA PRO A 369 4.29 16.77 17.44
C PRO A 369 5.62 16.05 17.77
N CYS A 370 6.74 16.78 17.67
CA CYS A 370 8.11 16.28 17.87
C CYS A 370 8.55 16.12 19.34
N GLY A 371 7.62 15.75 20.22
CA GLY A 371 7.90 15.54 21.64
C GLY A 371 8.21 14.08 21.96
N LYS A 372 9.06 13.84 22.97
CA LYS A 372 9.35 12.47 23.41
C LYS A 372 8.07 11.74 23.87
N PRO A 373 7.95 10.41 23.68
CA PRO A 373 6.79 9.66 24.14
C PRO A 373 6.63 9.71 25.67
N VAL A 374 5.46 10.17 26.13
CA VAL A 374 5.07 10.22 27.55
C VAL A 374 3.76 9.47 27.78
N PRO A 375 3.47 8.97 29.00
CA PRO A 375 2.14 8.44 29.33
C PRO A 375 1.03 9.45 29.04
N SER A 376 -0.06 8.98 28.44
CA SER A 376 -1.26 9.78 28.25
C SER A 376 -2.13 9.77 29.51
N SER A 377 -3.12 10.66 29.58
CA SER A 377 -4.16 10.64 30.61
C SER A 377 -5.19 9.52 30.40
N VAL A 378 -5.13 8.80 29.28
CA VAL A 378 -6.15 7.83 28.83
C VAL A 378 -5.69 6.41 29.17
N LYS A 379 -5.90 6.00 30.43
CA LYS A 379 -5.44 4.68 30.92
C LYS A 379 -6.20 3.50 30.33
N GLU A 380 -7.51 3.67 30.10
CA GLU A 380 -8.44 2.63 29.61
C GLU A 380 -8.36 2.40 28.09
N SER A 381 -7.38 2.98 27.40
CA SER A 381 -7.21 2.75 25.97
C SER A 381 -6.77 1.32 25.67
N GLU A 382 -7.27 0.74 24.59
CA GLU A 382 -6.77 -0.50 24.01
C GLU A 382 -5.55 -0.28 23.09
N LEU A 383 -5.25 0.98 22.76
CA LEU A 383 -4.16 1.35 21.87
C LEU A 383 -2.92 1.77 22.67
N MET A 384 -1.76 1.25 22.27
CA MET A 384 -0.49 1.69 22.85
C MET A 384 -0.10 3.11 22.44
N TYR A 385 -0.44 3.51 21.21
CA TYR A 385 0.01 4.76 20.57
C TYR A 385 -1.12 5.39 19.78
N ASN A 386 -1.08 6.72 19.61
CA ASN A 386 -2.09 7.42 18.83
C ASN A 386 -2.13 6.95 17.37
N GLU A 387 -3.29 7.14 16.76
CA GLU A 387 -3.55 6.89 15.34
C GLU A 387 -4.49 7.98 14.85
N TYR A 388 -4.23 8.52 13.66
CA TYR A 388 -5.04 9.56 13.04
C TYR A 388 -5.53 9.06 11.69
N ILE A 389 -6.83 9.14 11.46
CA ILE A 389 -7.47 8.58 10.28
C ILE A 389 -8.31 9.66 9.61
N VAL A 390 -8.06 9.87 8.32
CA VAL A 390 -8.90 10.69 7.45
C VAL A 390 -9.60 9.80 6.43
N TYR A 391 -10.85 10.13 6.13
CA TYR A 391 -11.72 9.34 5.24
C TYR A 391 -11.92 10.00 3.88
N ASN A 392 -11.11 11.04 3.59
CA ASN A 392 -11.04 11.70 2.31
C ASN A 392 -9.57 12.03 2.02
N THR A 393 -9.06 11.54 0.89
CA THR A 393 -7.65 11.73 0.47
C THR A 393 -7.31 13.20 0.21
N SER A 394 -8.32 14.04 -0.06
CA SER A 394 -8.15 15.49 -0.24
C SER A 394 -7.87 16.23 1.08
N GLN A 395 -7.95 15.55 2.24
CA GLN A 395 -7.50 16.10 3.53
C GLN A 395 -6.00 15.95 3.77
N VAL A 396 -5.25 15.44 2.78
CA VAL A 396 -3.82 15.14 2.90
C VAL A 396 -3.06 15.83 1.78
N LYS A 397 -1.96 16.48 2.13
CA LYS A 397 -0.89 16.86 1.20
C LYS A 397 0.41 16.20 1.65
N MET A 398 1.04 15.43 0.77
CA MET A 398 2.37 14.89 1.02
C MET A 398 3.37 16.05 1.01
N GLN A 399 4.18 16.16 2.06
CA GLN A 399 5.14 17.27 2.20
C GLN A 399 6.57 16.77 2.03
N PHE A 400 6.91 15.65 2.68
CA PHE A 400 8.25 15.10 2.62
C PHE A 400 8.26 13.59 2.44
N LEU A 401 9.22 13.14 1.64
CA LEU A 401 9.65 11.75 1.57
C LEU A 401 10.99 11.62 2.28
N LEU A 402 11.13 10.62 3.13
CA LEU A 402 12.35 10.36 3.88
C LEU A 402 12.93 9.02 3.46
N LYS A 403 14.23 8.99 3.17
CA LYS A 403 15.02 7.77 3.08
C LYS A 403 15.61 7.49 4.45
N VAL A 404 15.25 6.34 5.02
CA VAL A 404 15.57 5.99 6.40
C VAL A 404 16.26 4.63 6.42
N ARG A 405 17.39 4.54 7.11
CA ARG A 405 18.09 3.26 7.35
C ARG A 405 17.69 2.67 8.70
N PHE A 406 17.33 1.39 8.68
CA PHE A 406 16.96 0.60 9.85
C PHE A 406 18.16 -0.20 10.35
N HIS A 407 18.63 0.13 11.54
CA HIS A 407 19.69 -0.59 12.24
C HIS A 407 19.10 -1.69 13.11
N HIS A 408 18.84 -2.84 12.51
CA HIS A 408 18.32 -4.03 13.19
C HIS A 408 19.34 -4.58 14.21
N LYS A 409 18.89 -4.86 15.43
CA LYS A 409 19.70 -5.56 16.44
C LYS A 409 20.07 -6.96 15.95
N ARG A 410 21.21 -7.46 16.39
CA ARG A 410 21.74 -8.80 16.07
C ARG A 410 20.97 -9.93 16.71
#